data_AF-A0A3B0C3R4-F1
#
_entry.id   AF-A0A3B0C3R4-F1
#
_cell.length_a   1.000
_cell.length_b   1.000
_cell.length_c   1.000
_cell.angle_alpha   90.00
_cell.angle_beta   90.00
_cell.angle_gamma   90.00
#
_symmetry.space_group_name_H-M   'P 1'
#
loop_
_entity.id
_entity.type
_entity.pdbx_description
1 polymer ?
#
loop_
_entity_poly.entity_id
_entity_poly.type
_entity_poly.pdbx_seq_one_letter_code
_entity_poly.pdbx_strand_id
1 'polypeptide(L)'
;MIKDFKWGKMDGQWKIVNVPIGEGMVDFKNYFKILKGYGLKPPTSLHLEYPLGGVEKGRKEITIDKKVVFDAMKKDLNAIQEFWKEA
;
A
#
# COMPACT_ATOMS: atom_id res chain seq x y z
N MET A 1 2.55 -9.24 4.83
CA MET A 1 2.71 -7.77 4.71
C MET A 1 2.33 -7.36 3.30
N ILE A 2 1.54 -6.28 3.15
CA ILE A 2 1.14 -5.72 1.86
C ILE A 2 1.55 -4.25 1.77
N LYS A 3 2.09 -3.86 0.61
CA LYS A 3 2.38 -2.49 0.15
C LYS A 3 2.32 -2.47 -1.37
N ASP A 4 2.23 -1.28 -1.97
CA ASP A 4 2.22 -1.10 -3.43
C ASP A 4 3.39 -0.23 -3.89
N PHE A 5 3.84 -0.46 -5.12
CA PHE A 5 5.00 0.21 -5.70
C PHE A 5 4.89 0.31 -7.22
N LYS A 6 5.65 1.22 -7.80
CA LYS A 6 5.90 1.30 -9.24
C LYS A 6 7.37 1.57 -9.52
N TRP A 7 7.80 1.27 -10.74
CA TRP A 7 9.11 1.71 -11.23
C TRP A 7 9.05 3.20 -11.60
N GLY A 8 9.96 3.98 -11.05
CA GLY A 8 10.14 5.39 -11.38
C GLY A 8 11.59 5.70 -11.75
N LYS A 9 11.81 6.67 -12.64
CA LYS A 9 13.15 7.13 -13.00
C LYS A 9 13.55 8.29 -12.08
N MET A 10 14.57 8.07 -11.25
CA MET A 10 15.12 9.06 -10.33
C MET A 10 16.62 9.22 -10.62
N ASP A 11 17.07 10.45 -10.89
CA ASP A 11 18.46 10.76 -11.25
C ASP A 11 18.98 9.93 -12.43
N GLY A 12 18.12 9.69 -13.42
CA GLY A 12 18.44 8.90 -14.60
C GLY A 12 18.38 7.38 -14.42
N GLN A 13 18.18 6.87 -13.20
CA GLN A 13 18.16 5.43 -12.89
C GLN A 13 16.74 4.95 -12.51
N TRP A 14 16.41 3.71 -12.87
CA TRP A 14 15.17 3.08 -12.44
C TRP A 14 15.27 2.67 -10.97
N LYS A 15 14.31 3.13 -10.17
CA LYS A 15 14.19 2.83 -8.75
C LYS A 15 12.75 2.43 -8.41
N ILE A 16 12.61 1.68 -7.32
CA ILE A 16 11.30 1.38 -6.75
C ILE A 16 10.77 2.66 -6.09
N VAL A 17 9.54 3.02 -6.43
CA VAL A 17 8.80 4.11 -5.82
C VAL A 17 7.57 3.51 -5.16
N ASN A 18 7.55 3.48 -3.83
CA ASN A 18 6.37 3.08 -3.06
C ASN A 18 5.25 4.11 -3.26
N VAL A 19 4.02 3.63 -3.39
CA VAL A 19 2.83 4.45 -3.68
C VAL A 19 1.62 3.94 -2.88
N PRO A 20 0.54 4.72 -2.78
CA PRO A 20 -0.72 4.24 -2.22
C PRO A 20 -1.21 2.96 -2.91
N ILE A 21 -1.90 2.11 -2.17
CA ILE A 21 -2.52 0.90 -2.73
C ILE A 21 -3.41 1.24 -3.93
N GLY A 22 -3.19 0.54 -5.04
CA GLY A 22 -3.97 0.68 -6.27
C GLY A 22 -3.40 1.72 -7.25
N GLU A 23 -2.35 2.44 -6.86
CA GLU A 23 -1.64 3.38 -7.73
C GLU A 23 -0.32 2.80 -8.28
N GLY A 24 0.05 1.59 -7.84
CA GLY A 24 1.26 0.91 -8.27
C GLY A 24 1.01 -0.18 -9.30
N MET A 25 1.92 -1.14 -9.31
CA MET A 25 2.03 -2.19 -10.32
C MET A 25 1.72 -3.58 -9.74
N VAL A 26 1.38 -3.69 -8.44
CA VAL A 26 1.07 -4.98 -7.82
C VAL A 26 -0.34 -5.43 -8.21
N ASP A 27 -0.45 -6.61 -8.81
CA ASP A 27 -1.73 -7.22 -9.17
C ASP A 27 -2.35 -7.95 -7.97
N PHE A 28 -2.94 -7.17 -7.07
CA PHE A 28 -3.58 -7.71 -5.87
C PHE A 28 -4.74 -8.67 -6.17
N LYS A 29 -5.52 -8.41 -7.22
CA LYS A 29 -6.70 -9.23 -7.54
C LYS A 29 -6.29 -10.64 -7.92
N ASN A 30 -5.31 -10.79 -8.83
CA ASN A 30 -4.84 -12.12 -9.21
C ASN A 30 -4.12 -12.83 -8.05
N TYR A 31 -3.34 -12.09 -7.26
CA TYR A 31 -2.73 -12.65 -6.05
C TYR A 31 -3.78 -13.19 -5.07
N PHE A 32 -4.85 -12.44 -4.81
CA PHE A 32 -5.93 -12.86 -3.91
C PHE A 32 -6.74 -14.04 -4.46
N LYS A 33 -6.96 -14.12 -5.78
CA LYS A 33 -7.57 -15.30 -6.42
C LYS A 33 -6.76 -16.56 -6.16
N ILE A 34 -5.43 -16.47 -6.25
CA ILE A 34 -4.54 -17.59 -5.93
C ILE A 34 -4.71 -18.02 -4.46
N LEU A 35 -4.67 -17.07 -3.52
CA LEU A 35 -4.85 -17.36 -2.10
C LEU A 35 -6.19 -18.04 -1.81
N LYS A 36 -7.29 -17.52 -2.36
CA LYS A 36 -8.62 -18.11 -2.21
C LYS A 36 -8.73 -19.48 -2.87
N GLY A 37 -8.08 -19.70 -4.01
CA GLY A 37 -8.01 -21.01 -4.67
C GLY A 37 -7.38 -22.08 -3.77
N TYR A 38 -6.44 -21.69 -2.91
CA TYR A 38 -5.86 -22.56 -1.88
C TYR A 38 -6.61 -22.54 -0.53
N GLY A 39 -7.75 -21.85 -0.44
CA GLY A 39 -8.53 -21.73 0.81
C GLY A 39 -7.83 -20.91 1.91
N LEU A 40 -6.83 -20.09 1.56
CA LEU A 40 -6.04 -19.33 2.52
C LEU A 40 -6.71 -18.00 2.88
N LYS A 41 -6.71 -17.66 4.17
CA LYS A 41 -7.17 -16.37 4.70
C LYS A 41 -6.22 -15.85 5.79
N PRO A 42 -4.97 -15.50 5.44
CA PRO A 42 -3.96 -15.12 6.42
C PRO A 42 -4.26 -13.74 7.06
N PRO A 43 -3.91 -13.54 8.33
CA PRO A 43 -3.83 -12.20 8.89
C PRO A 43 -2.80 -11.38 8.10
N THR A 44 -3.12 -10.12 7.83
CA THR A 44 -2.31 -9.27 6.94
C THR A 44 -2.06 -7.90 7.54
N SER A 45 -0.78 -7.51 7.58
CA SER A 45 -0.34 -6.16 7.96
C SER A 45 -0.20 -5.28 6.72
N LEU A 46 -0.80 -4.08 6.75
CA LEU A 46 -0.70 -3.05 5.73
C LEU A 46 0.44 -2.08 6.08
N HIS A 47 1.34 -1.83 5.13
CA HIS A 47 2.47 -0.93 5.31
C HIS A 47 2.36 0.26 4.34
N LEU A 48 2.41 1.47 4.90
CA LEU A 48 2.35 2.72 4.16
C LEU A 48 3.77 3.29 4.05
N GLU A 49 4.48 2.91 2.98
CA GLU A 49 5.89 3.27 2.79
C GLU A 49 6.11 4.38 1.75
N TYR A 50 5.11 5.25 1.56
CA TYR A 50 5.17 6.43 0.68
C TYR A 50 5.12 7.72 1.52
N PRO A 51 5.53 8.89 0.98
CA PRO A 51 5.62 10.12 1.76
C PRO A 51 4.32 10.47 2.49
N LEU A 52 4.33 10.40 3.83
CA LEU A 52 3.19 10.69 4.71
C LEU A 52 3.64 11.54 5.91
N GLY A 53 4.41 12.59 5.62
CA GLY A 53 4.84 13.56 6.61
C GLY A 53 5.71 12.99 7.72
N GLY A 54 6.47 11.92 7.45
CA GLY A 54 7.39 11.30 8.41
C GLY A 54 6.83 10.08 9.13
N VAL A 55 5.53 9.78 8.98
CA VAL A 55 4.91 8.56 9.52
C VAL A 55 5.54 7.32 8.91
N GLU A 56 5.83 7.37 7.60
CA GLU A 56 6.46 6.27 6.86
C GLU A 56 7.86 5.92 7.37
N LYS A 57 8.47 6.82 8.17
CA LYS A 57 9.79 6.66 8.80
C LYS A 57 9.71 6.46 10.31
N GLY A 58 8.51 6.29 10.88
CA GLY A 58 8.31 6.11 12.32
C GLY A 58 8.64 7.34 13.17
N ARG A 59 8.54 8.56 12.62
CA ARG A 59 8.81 9.78 13.38
C ARG A 59 7.71 10.02 14.43
N LYS A 60 8.11 10.52 15.60
CA LYS A 60 7.17 10.94 16.67
C LYS A 60 6.45 12.24 16.32
N GLU A 61 7.15 13.14 15.65
CA GLU A 61 6.62 14.41 15.15
C GLU A 61 6.36 14.27 13.66
N ILE A 62 5.12 14.54 13.26
CA ILE A 62 4.66 14.46 11.87
C ILE A 62 4.53 15.88 11.31
N THR A 63 4.89 16.05 10.04
CA THR A 63 4.91 17.36 9.38
C THR A 63 3.59 17.70 8.69
N ILE A 64 2.62 16.78 8.70
CA ILE A 64 1.31 16.94 8.07
C ILE A 64 0.19 16.73 9.09
N ASP A 65 -1.00 17.21 8.77
CA ASP A 65 -2.18 17.02 9.61
C ASP A 65 -2.50 15.53 9.81
N LYS A 66 -2.80 15.14 11.05
CA LYS A 66 -3.15 13.76 11.41
C LYS A 66 -4.31 13.23 10.58
N LYS A 67 -5.29 14.06 10.26
CA LYS A 67 -6.43 13.70 9.42
C LYS A 67 -5.98 13.23 8.04
N VAL A 68 -4.98 13.87 7.43
CA VAL A 68 -4.43 13.46 6.14
C VAL A 68 -3.80 12.06 6.24
N VAL A 69 -3.09 11.77 7.33
CA VAL A 69 -2.55 10.43 7.61
C VAL A 69 -3.68 9.41 7.73
N PHE A 70 -4.70 9.68 8.53
CA PHE A 70 -5.83 8.78 8.72
C PHE A 70 -6.62 8.54 7.44
N ASP A 71 -6.85 9.58 6.63
CA ASP A 71 -7.54 9.47 5.36
C ASP A 71 -6.75 8.60 4.38
N ALA A 72 -5.41 8.76 4.34
CA ALA A 72 -4.53 7.89 3.55
C ALA A 72 -4.58 6.42 4.01
N MET A 73 -4.48 6.17 5.32
CA MET A 73 -4.61 4.82 5.89
C MET A 73 -5.95 4.17 5.54
N LYS A 74 -7.04 4.94 5.62
CA LYS A 74 -8.39 4.45 5.31
C LYS A 74 -8.55 4.17 3.82
N LYS A 75 -8.02 5.04 2.95
CA LYS A 75 -8.03 4.83 1.49
C LYS A 75 -7.37 3.50 1.13
N ASP A 76 -6.16 3.26 1.63
CA ASP A 76 -5.39 2.06 1.30
C ASP A 76 -6.02 0.79 1.87
N LEU A 77 -6.56 0.84 3.10
CA LEU A 77 -7.29 -0.27 3.68
C LEU A 77 -8.55 -0.61 2.88
N ASN A 78 -9.32 0.39 2.46
CA ASN A 78 -10.53 0.19 1.67
C ASN A 78 -10.19 -0.45 0.32
N ALA A 79 -9.13 0.02 -0.35
CA ALA A 79 -8.70 -0.53 -1.63
C ALA A 79 -8.32 -2.02 -1.52
N ILE A 80 -7.56 -2.41 -0.50
CA ILE A 80 -7.24 -3.84 -0.26
C ILE A 80 -8.51 -4.67 0.01
N GLN A 81 -9.44 -4.14 0.79
CA GLN A 81 -10.70 -4.83 1.07
C GLN A 81 -11.56 -4.99 -0.18
N GLU A 82 -11.59 -3.98 -1.05
CA GLU A 82 -12.28 -4.02 -2.33
C GLU A 82 -11.66 -5.05 -3.28
N PHE A 83 -10.34 -5.01 -3.47
CA PHE A 83 -9.63 -6.00 -4.28
C PHE A 83 -9.84 -7.43 -3.76
N TRP A 84 -9.87 -7.63 -2.43
CA TRP A 84 -10.17 -8.93 -1.86
C TRP A 84 -11.61 -9.38 -2.14
N LYS A 85 -12.60 -8.46 -2.13
CA LYS A 85 -13.99 -8.80 -2.46
C LYS A 85 -14.16 -9.17 -3.94
N GLU A 86 -13.49 -8.43 -4.81
CA GLU A 86 -13.57 -8.60 -6.27
C GLU A 86 -12.78 -9.78 -6.83
N ALA A 87 -11.83 -10.32 -6.05
CA ALA A 87 -10.95 -11.42 -6.44
C ALA A 87 -11.64 -12.79 -6.31
#